data_AF-R7UJH5-F1
#
_entry.id   AF-R7UJH5-F1
#
_cell.length_a   1.000
_cell.length_b   1.000
_cell.length_c   1.000
_cell.angle_alpha   90.00
_cell.angle_beta   90.00
_cell.angle_gamma   90.00
#
_symmetry.space_group_name_H-M   'P 1'
#
loop_
_entity.id
_entity.type
_entity.pdbx_description
1 polymer ?
#
loop_
_entity_poly.entity_id
_entity_poly.type
_entity_poly.pdbx_seq_one_letter_code
_entity_poly.pdbx_strand_id
1 'polypeptide(L)'
;MSSRIYPSEEFRILLLTQWQEAKAARMKRDYRLMKSVIERMVVRRKPGFWKFIAFDVRLNVSEVLLLAGKECNACMACNLASDCFSCAIEIMGNVSGCERSRKVMSEAIECLVNTNLQNDDLDGAQVLLDDWNRQGRECISAHPDHMANVTLAIGKGKMELGLAFVEKRQFKEALDYLTPAVRK
;
A
#
# COMPACT_ATOMS: atom_id res chain seq x y z
N MET A 1 -12.84 20.53 -25.11
CA MET A 1 -12.19 19.42 -24.38
C MET A 1 -13.25 18.38 -24.07
N SER A 2 -13.14 17.16 -24.61
CA SER A 2 -14.09 16.08 -24.33
C SER A 2 -13.80 15.51 -22.95
N SER A 3 -14.69 15.74 -21.99
CA SER A 3 -14.68 15.06 -20.69
C SER A 3 -15.08 13.60 -20.91
N ARG A 4 -14.10 12.75 -21.22
CA ARG A 4 -14.30 11.29 -21.15
C ARG A 4 -14.53 10.93 -19.69
N ILE A 5 -15.80 10.80 -19.32
CA ILE A 5 -16.21 10.11 -18.09
C ILE A 5 -15.66 8.69 -18.23
N TYR A 6 -14.69 8.34 -17.39
CA TYR A 6 -14.13 7.00 -17.40
C TYR A 6 -15.21 6.01 -16.89
N PRO A 7 -15.41 4.85 -17.54
CA PRO A 7 -16.40 3.85 -17.16
C PRO A 7 -16.02 3.20 -15.82
N SER A 8 -16.31 3.91 -14.73
CA SER A 8 -15.88 3.57 -13.37
C SER A 8 -16.54 2.27 -12.90
N GLU A 9 -17.77 2.01 -13.34
CA GLU A 9 -18.53 0.83 -12.94
C GLU A 9 -18.06 -0.43 -13.66
N GLU A 10 -17.80 -0.35 -14.96
CA GLU A 10 -17.22 -1.45 -15.74
C GLU A 10 -15.85 -1.83 -15.22
N PHE A 11 -15.04 -0.83 -14.83
CA PHE A 11 -13.77 -1.07 -14.17
C PHE A 11 -13.94 -1.75 -12.80
N ARG A 12 -14.91 -1.28 -11.99
CA ARG A 12 -15.24 -1.91 -10.70
C ARG A 12 -15.63 -3.37 -10.87
N ILE A 13 -16.54 -3.66 -11.80
CA ILE A 13 -17.03 -5.01 -12.10
C ILE A 13 -15.86 -5.91 -12.50
N LEU A 14 -15.03 -5.46 -13.45
CA LEU A 14 -13.87 -6.23 -13.91
C LEU A 14 -12.93 -6.59 -12.75
N LEU A 15 -12.57 -5.61 -11.92
CA LEU A 15 -11.63 -5.81 -10.83
C LEU A 15 -12.20 -6.71 -9.73
N LEU A 16 -13.50 -6.57 -9.41
CA LEU A 16 -14.18 -7.46 -8.46
C LEU A 16 -14.27 -8.89 -8.99
N THR A 17 -14.56 -9.08 -10.28
CA THR A 17 -14.58 -10.41 -10.91
C THR A 17 -13.21 -11.08 -10.84
N GLN A 18 -12.15 -10.35 -11.21
CA GLN A 18 -10.77 -10.84 -11.09
C GLN A 18 -10.43 -11.20 -9.64
N TRP A 19 -10.85 -10.38 -8.67
CA TRP A 19 -10.62 -10.71 -7.27
C TRP A 19 -11.34 -12.00 -6.82
N GLN A 20 -12.58 -12.22 -7.26
CA GLN A 20 -13.28 -13.49 -6.97
C GLN A 20 -12.57 -14.69 -7.61
N GLU A 21 -12.07 -14.55 -8.84
CA GLU A 21 -11.28 -15.58 -9.52
C GLU A 21 -9.97 -15.88 -8.76
N ALA A 22 -9.25 -14.86 -8.31
CA ALA A 22 -8.03 -15.01 -7.51
C ALA A 22 -8.30 -15.74 -6.19
N LYS A 23 -9.38 -15.38 -5.48
CA LYS A 23 -9.80 -16.09 -4.26
C LYS A 23 -10.17 -17.55 -4.53
N ALA A 24 -10.87 -17.83 -5.63
CA ALA A 24 -11.21 -19.20 -6.00
C ALA A 24 -9.94 -20.03 -6.31
N ALA A 25 -8.96 -19.45 -7.01
CA ALA A 25 -7.65 -20.06 -7.24
C ALA A 25 -6.91 -20.32 -5.92
N ARG A 26 -6.91 -19.34 -5.00
CA ARG A 26 -6.31 -19.45 -3.67
C ARG A 26 -6.91 -20.59 -2.84
N MET A 27 -8.24 -20.75 -2.87
CA MET A 27 -8.95 -21.84 -2.18
C MET A 27 -8.58 -23.22 -2.75
N LYS A 28 -8.32 -23.29 -4.06
CA LYS A 28 -7.83 -24.49 -4.75
C LYS A 28 -6.31 -24.70 -4.63
N ARG A 29 -5.59 -23.80 -3.92
CA ARG A 29 -4.13 -23.76 -3.82
C ARG A 29 -3.42 -23.60 -5.18
N ASP A 30 -4.12 -23.08 -6.19
CA ASP A 30 -3.52 -22.72 -7.47
C ASP A 30 -2.89 -21.32 -7.38
N TYR A 31 -1.72 -21.27 -6.74
CA TYR A 31 -1.01 -20.01 -6.50
C TYR A 31 -0.50 -19.36 -7.80
N ARG A 32 -0.28 -20.13 -8.87
CA ARG A 32 0.15 -19.59 -10.15
C ARG A 32 -0.99 -18.82 -10.80
N LEU A 33 -2.18 -19.41 -10.85
CA LEU A 33 -3.37 -18.71 -11.36
C LEU A 33 -3.71 -17.50 -10.50
N MET A 34 -3.68 -17.64 -9.17
CA MET A 34 -3.91 -16.53 -8.25
C MET A 34 -2.99 -15.33 -8.55
N LYS A 35 -1.68 -15.56 -8.64
CA LYS A 35 -0.69 -14.50 -8.95
C LYS A 35 -0.97 -13.88 -10.32
N SER A 36 -1.19 -14.69 -11.35
CA SER A 36 -1.48 -14.19 -12.70
C SER A 36 -2.76 -13.34 -12.76
N VAL A 37 -3.80 -13.70 -12.01
CA VAL A 37 -5.03 -12.91 -11.92
C VAL A 37 -4.77 -11.58 -11.21
N ILE A 38 -4.03 -11.61 -10.09
CA ILE A 38 -3.70 -10.40 -9.32
C ILE A 38 -2.79 -9.45 -10.11
N GLU A 39 -1.82 -9.96 -10.88
CA GLU A 39 -1.01 -9.16 -11.80
C GLU A 39 -1.86 -8.38 -12.80
N ARG A 40 -2.98 -8.95 -13.27
CA ARG A 40 -3.91 -8.26 -14.16
C ARG A 40 -4.73 -7.18 -13.45
N MET A 41 -4.91 -7.29 -12.13
CA MET A 41 -5.57 -6.26 -11.31
C MET A 41 -4.64 -5.07 -11.08
N VAL A 42 -3.35 -5.34 -10.89
CA VAL A 42 -2.30 -4.32 -10.76
C VAL A 42 -1.89 -3.80 -12.14
N VAL A 43 -2.78 -3.05 -12.78
CA VAL A 43 -2.40 -2.35 -14.02
C VAL A 43 -1.59 -1.13 -13.63
N ARG A 44 -0.31 -1.09 -14.04
CA ARG A 44 0.55 0.10 -14.02
C ARG A 44 -0.05 1.19 -14.92
N ARG A 45 -1.10 1.85 -14.44
CA ARG A 45 -1.73 2.98 -15.10
C ARG A 45 -0.81 4.20 -14.95
N LYS A 46 -0.93 5.15 -15.87
CA LYS A 46 -0.19 6.41 -15.76
C LYS A 46 -0.51 7.06 -14.40
N PRO A 47 0.49 7.58 -13.67
CA PRO A 47 0.26 8.28 -12.42
C PRO A 47 -0.86 9.30 -12.55
N GLY A 48 -1.79 9.29 -11.59
CA GLY A 48 -2.94 10.20 -11.57
C GLY A 48 -4.15 9.78 -12.42
N PHE A 49 -4.09 8.64 -13.12
CA PHE A 49 -5.24 8.03 -13.79
C PHE A 49 -6.44 7.81 -12.84
N TRP A 50 -6.15 7.45 -11.59
CA TRP A 50 -7.14 7.17 -10.56
C TRP A 50 -8.05 8.37 -10.25
N LYS A 51 -7.60 9.60 -10.52
CA LYS A 51 -8.40 10.83 -10.30
C LYS A 51 -9.66 10.90 -11.15
N PHE A 52 -9.73 10.15 -12.25
CA PHE A 52 -10.89 10.11 -13.14
C PHE A 52 -11.95 9.09 -12.73
N ILE A 53 -11.70 8.32 -11.66
CA ILE A 53 -12.61 7.29 -11.14
C ILE A 53 -13.42 7.84 -9.97
N ALA A 54 -14.70 7.45 -9.91
CA ALA A 54 -15.60 7.81 -8.81
C ALA A 54 -15.01 7.43 -7.43
N PHE A 55 -15.33 8.22 -6.42
CA PHE A 55 -14.76 8.11 -5.06
C PHE A 55 -15.00 6.73 -4.41
N ASP A 56 -16.23 6.24 -4.48
CA ASP A 56 -16.67 4.96 -3.93
C ASP A 56 -15.99 3.78 -4.65
N VAL A 57 -15.80 3.90 -5.96
CA VAL A 57 -15.06 2.92 -6.76
C VAL A 57 -13.59 2.88 -6.35
N ARG A 58 -12.96 4.05 -6.16
CA ARG A 58 -11.58 4.12 -5.67
C ARG A 58 -11.40 3.43 -4.32
N LEU A 59 -12.31 3.66 -3.36
CA LEU A 59 -12.29 2.97 -2.07
C LEU A 59 -12.37 1.45 -2.22
N ASN A 60 -13.33 0.97 -3.01
CA ASN A 60 -13.52 -0.47 -3.22
C ASN A 60 -12.29 -1.11 -3.88
N VAL A 61 -11.71 -0.43 -4.88
CA VAL A 61 -10.52 -0.91 -5.59
C VAL A 61 -9.31 -0.97 -4.67
N SER A 62 -9.05 0.07 -3.88
CA SER A 62 -7.92 0.08 -2.94
C SER A 62 -8.03 -1.02 -1.87
N GLU A 63 -9.24 -1.28 -1.36
CA GLU A 63 -9.45 -2.35 -0.39
C GLU A 63 -9.20 -3.73 -1.00
N VAL A 64 -9.66 -3.94 -2.23
CA VAL A 64 -9.38 -5.19 -2.96
C VAL A 64 -7.88 -5.36 -3.19
N LEU A 65 -7.17 -4.29 -3.58
CA LEU A 65 -5.71 -4.33 -3.77
C LEU A 65 -4.97 -4.60 -2.45
N LEU A 66 -5.40 -4.01 -1.34
CA LEU A 66 -4.87 -4.33 0.00
C LEU A 66 -5.01 -5.82 0.32
N LEU A 67 -6.20 -6.40 0.09
CA LEU A 67 -6.44 -7.82 0.36
C LEU A 67 -5.63 -8.73 -0.58
N ALA A 68 -5.57 -8.40 -1.88
CA ALA A 68 -4.78 -9.12 -2.85
C ALA A 68 -3.28 -9.09 -2.52
N GLY A 69 -2.78 -7.93 -2.07
CA GLY A 69 -1.40 -7.77 -1.61
C GLY A 69 -1.09 -8.65 -0.40
N LYS A 70 -2.01 -8.73 0.59
CA LYS A 70 -1.86 -9.61 1.75
C LYS A 70 -1.77 -11.09 1.36
N GLU A 71 -2.61 -11.55 0.42
CA GLU A 71 -2.54 -12.92 -0.10
C GLU A 71 -1.23 -13.19 -0.86
N CYS A 72 -0.76 -12.21 -1.64
CA CYS A 72 0.53 -12.31 -2.33
C CYS A 72 1.69 -12.40 -1.33
N ASN A 73 1.69 -11.55 -0.30
CA ASN A 73 2.74 -11.54 0.72
C ASN A 73 2.79 -12.85 1.50
N ALA A 74 1.62 -13.38 1.89
CA ALA A 74 1.50 -14.69 2.53
C ALA A 74 2.04 -15.86 1.68
N CYS A 75 2.11 -15.68 0.35
CA CYS A 75 2.66 -16.66 -0.59
C CYS A 75 4.07 -16.30 -1.09
N MET A 76 4.77 -15.40 -0.40
CA MET A 76 6.09 -14.85 -0.75
C MET A 76 6.18 -14.31 -2.19
N ALA A 77 5.06 -13.81 -2.74
CA ALA A 77 5.03 -13.11 -4.02
C ALA A 77 5.29 -11.62 -3.79
N CYS A 78 6.43 -11.29 -3.19
CA CYS A 78 6.61 -10.01 -2.53
C CYS A 78 6.63 -8.82 -3.48
N ASN A 79 7.20 -8.96 -4.69
CA ASN A 79 7.12 -7.90 -5.70
C ASN A 79 5.68 -7.56 -6.09
N LEU A 80 4.83 -8.59 -6.23
CA LEU A 80 3.42 -8.40 -6.56
C LEU A 80 2.64 -7.83 -5.37
N ALA A 81 2.98 -8.26 -4.15
CA ALA A 81 2.42 -7.69 -2.94
C ALA A 81 2.76 -6.19 -2.82
N SER A 82 4.02 -5.82 -3.07
CA SER A 82 4.46 -4.43 -3.08
C SER A 82 3.72 -3.61 -4.13
N ASP A 83 3.62 -4.10 -5.37
CA ASP A 83 2.86 -3.48 -6.45
C ASP A 83 1.38 -3.26 -6.03
N CYS A 84 0.75 -4.24 -5.38
CA CYS A 84 -0.62 -4.10 -4.84
C CYS A 84 -0.73 -3.00 -3.80
N PHE A 85 0.15 -2.98 -2.79
CA PHE A 85 0.10 -1.99 -1.70
C PHE A 85 0.40 -0.58 -2.21
N SER A 86 1.39 -0.42 -3.10
CA SER A 86 1.72 0.86 -3.73
C SER A 86 0.54 1.41 -4.54
N CYS A 87 -0.14 0.57 -5.34
CA CYS A 87 -1.34 1.00 -6.06
C CYS A 87 -2.49 1.39 -5.12
N ALA A 88 -2.72 0.64 -4.05
CA ALA A 88 -3.72 1.00 -3.04
C ALA A 88 -3.42 2.40 -2.47
N ILE A 89 -2.18 2.68 -2.10
CA ILE A 89 -1.76 3.96 -1.50
C ILE A 89 -1.89 5.10 -2.51
N GLU A 90 -1.49 4.91 -3.77
CA GLU A 90 -1.63 5.92 -4.83
C GLU A 90 -3.09 6.32 -5.06
N ILE A 91 -3.99 5.34 -5.10
CA ILE A 91 -5.43 5.58 -5.26
C ILE A 91 -5.94 6.38 -4.05
N MET A 92 -5.56 5.96 -2.84
CA MET A 92 -6.01 6.55 -1.59
C MET A 92 -5.47 7.96 -1.34
N GLY A 93 -4.28 8.30 -1.84
CA GLY A 93 -3.70 9.64 -1.73
C GLY A 93 -4.54 10.76 -2.38
N ASN A 94 -5.55 10.40 -3.17
CA ASN A 94 -6.44 11.34 -3.86
C ASN A 94 -7.90 11.34 -3.33
N VAL A 95 -8.17 10.66 -2.22
CA VAL A 95 -9.52 10.35 -1.70
C VAL A 95 -9.77 11.16 -0.41
N SER A 96 -10.94 11.80 -0.28
CA SER A 96 -11.33 12.53 0.94
C SER A 96 -11.40 11.61 2.16
N GLY A 97 -10.92 12.11 3.31
CA GLY A 97 -10.61 11.32 4.49
C GLY A 97 -11.78 10.80 5.31
N CYS A 98 -12.34 9.65 4.97
CA CYS A 98 -13.25 8.88 5.82
C CYS A 98 -12.49 7.81 6.63
N GLU A 99 -13.12 7.23 7.66
CA GLU A 99 -12.48 6.20 8.49
C GLU A 99 -11.95 5.02 7.66
N ARG A 100 -12.76 4.55 6.70
CA ARG A 100 -12.39 3.46 5.78
C ARG A 100 -11.18 3.83 4.93
N SER A 101 -11.10 5.07 4.42
CA SER A 101 -9.97 5.53 3.62
C SER A 101 -8.67 5.52 4.44
N ARG A 102 -8.75 6.04 5.67
CA ARG A 102 -7.62 6.11 6.59
C ARG A 102 -7.09 4.72 6.94
N LYS A 103 -8.00 3.78 7.23
CA LYS A 103 -7.65 2.39 7.55
C LYS A 103 -6.94 1.69 6.40
N VAL A 104 -7.49 1.78 5.18
CA VAL A 104 -6.88 1.15 3.99
C VAL A 104 -5.49 1.72 3.74
N MET A 105 -5.33 3.05 3.85
CA MET A 105 -4.04 3.70 3.64
C MET A 105 -3.02 3.29 4.71
N SER A 106 -3.36 3.35 6.00
CA SER A 106 -2.44 2.97 7.08
C SER A 106 -2.04 1.49 7.01
N GLU A 107 -2.99 0.60 6.73
CA GLU A 107 -2.68 -0.84 6.61
C GLU A 107 -1.82 -1.15 5.39
N ALA A 108 -2.06 -0.49 4.25
CA ALA A 108 -1.23 -0.68 3.06
C ALA A 108 0.21 -0.21 3.29
N ILE A 109 0.40 0.89 4.02
CA ILE A 109 1.70 1.40 4.45
C ILE A 109 2.43 0.35 5.30
N GLU A 110 1.78 -0.14 6.36
CA GLU A 110 2.36 -1.15 7.27
C GLU A 110 2.70 -2.44 6.51
N CYS A 111 1.82 -2.90 5.62
CA CYS A 111 2.06 -4.12 4.84
C CYS A 111 3.22 -3.96 3.85
N LEU A 112 3.36 -2.78 3.22
CA LEU A 112 4.43 -2.52 2.26
C LEU A 112 5.81 -2.48 2.93
N VAL A 113 5.91 -1.84 4.10
CA VAL A 113 7.15 -1.87 4.91
C VAL A 113 7.49 -3.30 5.29
N ASN A 114 6.53 -4.03 5.87
CA ASN A 114 6.73 -5.43 6.27
C ASN A 114 7.14 -6.34 5.10
N THR A 115 6.61 -6.10 3.90
CA THR A 115 6.98 -6.85 2.70
C THR A 115 8.45 -6.63 2.32
N ASN A 116 8.94 -5.39 2.39
CA ASN A 116 10.36 -5.10 2.13
C ASN A 116 11.26 -5.75 3.19
N LEU A 117 10.90 -5.64 4.47
CA LEU A 117 11.65 -6.24 5.57
C LEU A 117 11.71 -7.77 5.47
N GLN A 118 10.61 -8.43 5.10
CA GLN A 118 10.57 -9.88 4.87
C GLN A 118 11.48 -10.35 3.73
N ASN A 119 11.82 -9.47 2.77
CA ASN A 119 12.75 -9.77 1.69
C ASN A 119 14.20 -9.38 2.00
N ASP A 120 14.49 -8.93 3.22
CA ASP A 120 15.80 -8.35 3.58
C ASP A 120 16.16 -7.09 2.78
N ASP A 121 15.16 -6.42 2.19
CA ASP A 121 15.32 -5.16 1.44
C ASP A 121 15.22 -3.96 2.38
N LEU A 122 16.26 -3.78 3.19
CA LEU A 122 16.34 -2.68 4.16
C LEU A 122 16.43 -1.31 3.47
N ASP A 123 17.16 -1.24 2.35
CA ASP A 123 17.32 -0.01 1.57
C ASP A 123 15.98 0.43 0.96
N GLY A 124 15.21 -0.51 0.40
CA GLY A 124 13.88 -0.23 -0.13
C GLY A 124 12.90 0.22 0.95
N ALA A 125 12.92 -0.41 2.13
CA ALA A 125 12.12 0.02 3.29
C ALA A 125 12.50 1.43 3.77
N GLN A 126 13.80 1.74 3.80
CA GLN A 126 14.33 3.07 4.16
C GLN A 126 13.86 4.15 3.19
N VAL A 127 14.10 3.97 1.88
CA VAL A 127 13.70 4.94 0.85
C VAL A 127 12.21 5.23 0.92
N LEU A 128 11.40 4.18 1.08
CA LEU A 128 9.95 4.29 1.19
C LEU A 128 9.50 5.10 2.41
N LEU A 129 10.06 4.82 3.59
CA LEU A 129 9.73 5.52 4.82
C LEU A 129 10.19 6.98 4.80
N ASP A 130 11.34 7.27 4.21
CA ASP A 130 11.87 8.63 4.09
C ASP A 130 11.04 9.47 3.10
N ASP A 131 10.63 8.88 1.97
CA ASP A 131 9.75 9.52 1.00
C ASP A 131 8.39 9.84 1.60
N TRP A 132 7.78 8.92 2.34
CA TRP A 132 6.52 9.18 3.04
C TRP A 132 6.67 10.11 4.23
N ASN A 133 7.81 10.17 4.89
CA ASN A 133 8.04 11.16 5.92
C ASN A 133 8.14 12.58 5.32
N ARG A 134 8.72 12.72 4.12
CA ARG A 134 8.76 13.97 3.36
C ARG A 134 7.38 14.37 2.83
N GLN A 135 6.74 13.49 2.05
CA GLN A 135 5.40 13.73 1.50
C GLN A 135 4.34 13.86 2.60
N GLY A 136 4.50 13.09 3.66
CA GLY A 136 3.65 13.14 4.84
C GLY A 136 3.65 14.52 5.47
N ARG A 137 4.82 15.16 5.65
CA ARG A 137 4.89 16.54 6.17
C ARG A 137 4.18 17.55 5.28
N GLU A 138 4.31 17.42 3.96
CA GLU A 138 3.64 18.29 2.99
C GLU A 138 2.11 18.07 3.03
N CYS A 139 1.65 16.83 3.07
CA CYS A 139 0.23 16.47 3.14
C CYS A 139 -0.43 16.72 4.51
N ILE A 140 0.30 16.54 5.62
CA ILE A 140 -0.14 16.84 7.00
C ILE A 140 -0.53 18.31 7.12
N SER A 141 0.21 19.20 6.45
CA SER A 141 -0.09 20.63 6.47
C SER A 141 -1.44 20.99 5.81
N ALA A 142 -1.91 20.16 4.87
CA ALA A 142 -3.16 20.37 4.14
C ALA A 142 -4.36 19.66 4.79
N HIS A 143 -4.15 18.49 5.42
CA HIS A 143 -5.22 17.65 5.98
C HIS A 143 -4.79 16.94 7.29
N PRO A 144 -4.78 17.65 8.44
CA PRO A 144 -4.20 17.15 9.69
C PRO A 144 -4.84 15.84 10.21
N ASP A 145 -6.18 15.76 10.20
CA ASP A 145 -6.92 14.62 10.75
C ASP A 145 -6.81 13.34 9.90
N HIS A 146 -6.51 13.50 8.60
CA HIS A 146 -6.32 12.36 7.69
C HIS A 146 -4.97 11.69 7.94
N MET A 147 -3.98 12.47 8.38
CA MET A 147 -2.60 12.04 8.42
C MET A 147 -2.15 11.51 9.78
N ALA A 148 -2.96 11.59 10.84
CA ALA A 148 -2.64 10.98 12.14
C ALA A 148 -2.41 9.46 12.03
N ASN A 149 -3.30 8.75 11.32
CA ASN A 149 -3.17 7.29 11.13
C ASN A 149 -2.00 6.93 10.21
N VAL A 150 -1.76 7.75 9.18
CA VAL A 150 -0.61 7.59 8.27
C VAL A 150 0.71 7.83 9.03
N THR A 151 0.75 8.85 9.88
CA THR A 151 1.91 9.17 10.72
C THR A 151 2.19 8.04 11.71
N LEU A 152 1.15 7.49 12.32
CA LEU A 152 1.27 6.32 13.19
C LEU A 152 1.83 5.10 12.44
N ALA A 153 1.30 4.82 11.24
CA ALA A 153 1.77 3.71 10.40
C ALA A 153 3.23 3.89 9.98
N ILE A 154 3.65 5.10 9.59
CA ILE A 154 5.05 5.44 9.32
C ILE A 154 5.91 5.24 10.57
N GLY A 155 5.43 5.70 11.74
CA GLY A 155 6.13 5.55 13.01
C GLY A 155 6.39 4.08 13.38
N LYS A 156 5.39 3.21 13.21
CA LYS A 156 5.55 1.76 13.36
C LYS A 156 6.54 1.19 12.36
N GLY A 157 6.44 1.57 11.09
CA GLY A 157 7.37 1.11 10.05
C GLY A 157 8.82 1.50 10.35
N LYS A 158 9.07 2.71 10.87
CA LYS A 158 10.40 3.13 11.34
C LYS A 158 10.87 2.29 12.52
N MET A 159 9.99 1.96 13.46
CA MET A 159 10.32 1.06 14.57
C MET A 159 10.73 -0.32 14.05
N GLU A 160 9.96 -0.91 13.13
CA GLU A 160 10.25 -2.22 12.53
C GLU A 160 11.58 -2.21 11.75
N LEU A 161 11.82 -1.20 10.91
CA LEU A 161 13.09 -1.04 10.19
C LEU A 161 14.27 -0.86 11.14
N GLY A 162 14.10 -0.04 12.19
CA GLY A 162 15.11 0.17 13.21
C GLY A 162 15.48 -1.12 13.94
N LEU A 163 14.49 -1.97 14.26
CA LEU A 163 14.73 -3.29 14.85
C LEU A 163 15.46 -4.22 13.87
N ALA A 164 15.10 -4.22 12.59
CA ALA A 164 15.80 -4.99 11.57
C ALA A 164 17.28 -4.60 11.45
N PHE A 165 17.62 -3.31 11.53
CA PHE A 165 19.01 -2.85 11.58
C PHE A 165 19.76 -3.35 12.82
N VAL A 166 19.10 -3.42 13.99
CA VAL A 166 19.69 -4.01 15.21
C VAL A 166 20.06 -5.47 14.99
N GLU A 167 19.19 -6.26 14.38
CA GLU A 167 19.46 -7.68 14.08
C GLU A 167 20.68 -7.86 13.17
N LYS A 168 20.88 -6.91 12.23
CA LYS A 168 22.06 -6.86 11.36
C LYS A 168 23.29 -6.19 11.98
N ARG A 169 23.22 -5.76 13.25
CA ARG A 169 24.26 -5.04 13.99
C ARG A 169 24.65 -3.67 13.38
N GLN A 170 23.75 -3.09 12.58
CA GLN A 170 23.87 -1.75 12.00
C GLN A 170 23.32 -0.71 12.99
N PHE A 171 24.02 -0.56 14.12
CA PHE A 171 23.49 0.18 15.27
C PHE A 171 23.32 1.68 15.03
N LYS A 172 24.11 2.27 14.12
CA LYS A 172 24.00 3.70 13.81
C LYS A 172 22.69 3.98 13.08
N GLU A 173 22.42 3.21 12.03
CA GLU A 173 21.21 3.25 11.24
C GLU A 173 19.98 2.90 12.10
N ALA A 174 20.10 1.89 12.97
CA ALA A 174 19.05 1.54 13.92
C ALA A 174 18.65 2.73 14.81
N LEU A 175 19.61 3.50 15.33
CA LEU A 175 19.34 4.66 16.18
C LEU A 175 18.63 5.78 15.43
N ASP A 176 18.94 5.99 14.16
CA ASP A 176 18.32 7.01 13.31
C ASP A 176 16.82 6.74 13.11
N TYR A 177 16.41 5.47 13.08
CA TYR A 177 15.01 5.07 12.94
C TYR A 177 14.26 4.86 14.27
N LEU A 178 14.92 4.30 15.29
CA LEU A 178 14.29 4.04 16.60
C LEU A 178 14.13 5.31 17.44
N THR A 179 15.12 6.22 17.44
CA THR A 179 15.08 7.40 18.31
C THR A 179 13.87 8.30 18.02
N PRO A 180 13.54 8.63 16.76
CA PRO A 180 12.33 9.41 16.45
C PRO A 180 11.03 8.63 16.67
N ALA A 181 11.04 7.29 16.59
CA ALA A 181 9.84 6.49 16.84
C ALA A 181 9.45 6.46 18.32
N VAL A 182 10.40 6.66 19.23
CA VAL A 182 10.21 6.58 20.68
C VAL A 182 10.06 7.95 21.35
N ARG A 183 10.69 9.01 20.80
CA ARG A 183 10.55 10.38 21.31
C ARG A 183 9.22 10.99 20.84
N LYS A 184 8.23 11.01 21.74
CA LYS A 184 6.97 11.77 21.59
C LYS A 184 7.20 13.27 21.63
#